data_AF-A0A0G2FQC8-F1
#
_entry.id   AF-A0A0G2FQC8-F1
#
_cell.length_a   1.000
_cell.length_b   1.000
_cell.length_c   1.000
_cell.angle_alpha   90.00
_cell.angle_beta   90.00
_cell.angle_gamma   90.00
#
_symmetry.space_group_name_H-M   'P 1'
#
loop_
_entity.id
_entity.type
_entity.pdbx_description
1 polymer ?
#
loop_
_entity_poly.entity_id
_entity_poly.type
_entity_poly.pdbx_seq_one_letter_code
_entity_poly.pdbx_strand_id
1 'polypeptide(L)'
;MVQMLLRRANIDEPSAPSPFDEPTGADANTAEPLKPEDAPAIVVDDTTALSHRENKPKKTVRFDEDAPPPEPPADLFDPSSEPPPPQPPSSSAAADTFSANTTHFPHPKPLPDLDPDDPDFLETLHSKYFPNLPADPTKLAWMAPIPTPGSVADQESPYYPGQSSLSIAALRFDFKGRLLAPSRSRAIPVTKGLHHHGQAPEAAGYTIGELGILARSAVPAQRCVAFQTLGRILFRLGQGEWGGGGDDGDLAKGLWRTAQEAKVIESLLEAAEVPEGQGHRGSRSYAIEALWLFEKGGWKEKFQGR
;
A
#
# COMPACT_ATOMS: atom_id res chain seq x y z
N MET A 1 30.11 6.28 -19.48
CA MET A 1 29.97 5.55 -18.19
C MET A 1 28.56 4.98 -17.93
N VAL A 2 27.50 5.49 -18.57
CA VAL A 2 26.12 4.97 -18.44
C VAL A 2 25.84 3.70 -19.27
N GLN A 3 26.52 3.51 -20.41
CA GLN A 3 26.25 2.39 -21.32
C GLN A 3 26.64 1.00 -20.79
N MET A 4 27.54 0.89 -19.81
CA MET A 4 27.92 -0.41 -19.22
C MET A 4 26.92 -0.92 -18.17
N LEU A 5 26.08 -0.04 -17.60
CA LEU A 5 25.07 -0.41 -16.60
C LEU A 5 23.79 -0.99 -17.20
N LEU A 6 23.55 -0.78 -18.51
CA LEU A 6 22.37 -1.31 -19.21
C LEU A 6 22.57 -2.67 -19.89
N ARG A 7 23.81 -3.20 -19.97
CA ARG A 7 24.12 -4.40 -20.76
C ARG A 7 23.97 -5.74 -20.04
N ARG A 8 23.60 -5.77 -18.76
CA ARG A 8 23.63 -7.00 -17.94
C ARG A 8 22.29 -7.45 -17.36
N ALA A 9 21.19 -6.90 -17.86
CA ALA A 9 19.87 -7.50 -17.65
C ALA A 9 19.68 -8.58 -18.73
N ASN A 10 20.00 -9.84 -18.41
CA ASN A 10 19.63 -10.99 -19.24
C ASN A 10 18.09 -11.07 -19.31
N ILE A 11 17.53 -10.88 -20.51
CA ILE A 11 16.09 -10.90 -20.82
C ILE A 11 15.76 -12.19 -21.59
N ASP A 12 16.19 -13.36 -21.13
CA ASP A 12 15.75 -14.63 -21.74
C ASP A 12 15.79 -15.76 -20.71
N GLU A 13 14.82 -15.76 -19.80
CA GLU A 13 14.46 -16.95 -19.03
C GLU A 13 12.99 -17.26 -19.35
N PRO A 14 12.66 -18.47 -19.86
CA PRO A 14 11.29 -18.79 -20.26
C PRO A 14 10.38 -18.79 -19.04
N SER A 15 9.31 -18.00 -19.12
CA SER A 15 8.27 -17.90 -18.08
C SER A 15 7.68 -19.29 -17.81
N ALA A 16 7.80 -19.78 -16.58
CA ALA A 16 6.96 -20.89 -16.13
C ALA A 16 5.49 -20.44 -16.15
N PRO A 17 4.54 -21.31 -16.53
CA PRO A 17 3.13 -20.96 -16.57
C PRO A 17 2.61 -20.66 -15.16
N SER A 18 1.76 -19.63 -15.09
CA SER A 18 1.16 -19.14 -13.86
C SER A 18 0.06 -20.12 -13.42
N PRO A 19 -0.16 -20.35 -12.12
CA PRO A 19 -1.29 -21.15 -11.63
C PRO A 19 -2.67 -20.50 -11.87
N PHE A 20 -2.73 -19.38 -12.61
CA PHE A 20 -3.93 -18.63 -12.96
C PHE A 20 -4.20 -18.59 -14.47
N ASP A 21 -3.42 -19.31 -15.30
CA ASP A 21 -3.69 -19.40 -16.74
C ASP A 21 -4.86 -20.37 -16.98
N GLU A 22 -5.90 -19.93 -17.70
CA GLU A 22 -7.07 -20.76 -18.03
C GLU A 22 -6.72 -21.81 -19.11
N PRO A 23 -7.19 -23.07 -18.97
CA PRO A 23 -6.89 -24.11 -19.94
C PRO A 23 -7.69 -23.91 -21.23
N THR A 24 -7.00 -23.70 -22.34
CA THR A 24 -7.56 -23.80 -23.70
C THR A 24 -7.53 -25.27 -24.13
N GLY A 25 -8.64 -25.76 -24.70
CA GLY A 25 -8.89 -27.17 -24.96
C GLY A 25 -8.30 -27.74 -26.27
N ALA A 26 -8.26 -29.09 -26.29
CA ALA A 26 -7.90 -30.04 -27.37
C ALA A 26 -6.38 -30.11 -27.70
N ASP A 27 -5.68 -31.25 -27.75
CA ASP A 27 -6.06 -32.63 -28.10
C ASP A 27 -5.27 -33.70 -27.32
N ALA A 28 -5.86 -34.89 -27.26
CA ALA A 28 -5.31 -36.13 -26.70
C ALA A 28 -4.10 -36.67 -27.48
N ASN A 29 -3.08 -37.24 -26.80
CA ASN A 29 -2.84 -38.70 -26.69
C ASN A 29 -1.51 -39.02 -25.99
N THR A 30 -1.46 -40.21 -25.37
CA THR A 30 -0.28 -41.07 -25.03
C THR A 30 0.21 -41.15 -23.56
N ALA A 31 -0.26 -42.20 -22.87
CA ALA A 31 0.42 -43.19 -21.98
C ALA A 31 1.29 -42.73 -20.77
N GLU A 32 1.44 -43.40 -19.63
CA GLU A 32 0.79 -44.46 -18.81
C GLU A 32 1.53 -44.39 -17.40
N PRO A 33 1.11 -45.11 -16.33
CA PRO A 33 1.18 -44.63 -14.94
C PRO A 33 2.41 -45.13 -14.13
N LEU A 34 2.79 -44.39 -13.08
CA LEU A 34 3.69 -44.88 -12.02
C LEU A 34 3.20 -44.50 -10.60
N LYS A 35 3.42 -45.45 -9.68
CA LYS A 35 2.88 -45.63 -8.32
C LYS A 35 3.38 -44.61 -7.27
N PRO A 36 2.67 -44.45 -6.13
CA PRO A 36 3.07 -43.58 -5.03
C PRO A 36 4.09 -44.27 -4.11
N GLU A 37 5.15 -43.56 -3.72
CA GLU A 37 6.06 -43.94 -2.63
C GLU A 37 5.88 -43.04 -1.40
N ASP A 38 6.11 -43.67 -0.25
CA ASP A 38 5.77 -43.30 1.13
C ASP A 38 6.40 -42.00 1.66
N ALA A 39 5.63 -41.26 2.46
CA ALA A 39 6.12 -40.24 3.39
C ALA A 39 6.11 -40.78 4.84
N PRO A 40 7.11 -40.47 5.68
CA PRO A 40 7.28 -41.11 6.98
C PRO A 40 6.25 -40.65 8.02
N ALA A 41 5.76 -41.62 8.81
CA ALA A 41 4.87 -41.44 9.94
C ALA A 41 5.59 -40.84 11.16
N ILE A 42 5.06 -39.75 11.72
CA ILE A 42 5.40 -39.26 13.05
C ILE A 42 4.30 -39.71 14.00
N VAL A 43 4.66 -40.63 14.90
CA VAL A 43 3.84 -41.09 16.01
C VAL A 43 3.86 -40.01 17.10
N VAL A 44 2.68 -39.60 17.56
CA VAL A 44 2.54 -38.79 18.77
C VAL A 44 1.61 -39.55 19.71
N ASP A 45 2.15 -39.96 20.85
CA ASP A 45 1.48 -40.75 21.88
C ASP A 45 0.33 -39.98 22.53
N ASP A 46 -0.73 -40.74 22.82
CA ASP A 46 -1.94 -40.34 23.52
C ASP A 46 -1.66 -39.98 25.00
N THR A 47 -2.26 -38.89 25.48
CA THR A 47 -2.57 -38.76 26.91
C THR A 47 -4.01 -38.29 27.03
N THR A 48 -4.86 -39.26 27.35
CA THR A 48 -6.26 -39.11 27.72
C THR A 48 -6.42 -38.32 29.01
N ALA A 49 -7.22 -37.25 28.98
CA ALA A 49 -7.99 -36.79 30.15
C ALA A 49 -9.32 -36.16 29.71
N LEU A 50 -10.38 -36.68 30.31
CA LEU A 50 -11.80 -36.53 29.98
C LEU A 50 -12.32 -35.09 30.10
N SER A 51 -13.13 -34.64 29.13
CA SER A 51 -14.27 -33.74 29.39
C SER A 51 -15.32 -33.81 28.27
N HIS A 52 -16.57 -33.60 28.69
CA HIS A 52 -17.85 -33.91 28.04
C HIS A 52 -17.98 -33.55 26.54
N ARG A 53 -18.55 -34.49 25.78
CA ARG A 53 -19.15 -34.25 24.45
C ARG A 53 -20.54 -33.64 24.61
N GLU A 54 -20.73 -32.43 24.11
CA GLU A 54 -22.01 -31.99 23.56
C GLU A 54 -21.88 -31.91 22.03
N ASN A 55 -22.75 -32.62 21.33
CA ASN A 55 -22.84 -32.59 19.86
C ASN A 55 -23.35 -31.22 19.41
N LYS A 56 -22.50 -30.39 18.82
CA LYS A 56 -22.92 -29.30 17.94
C LYS A 56 -22.41 -29.56 16.52
N PRO A 57 -23.25 -29.45 15.48
CA PRO A 57 -22.82 -29.67 14.11
C PRO A 57 -21.82 -28.58 13.70
N LYS A 58 -20.66 -29.00 13.19
CA LYS A 58 -19.65 -28.09 12.63
C LYS A 58 -20.20 -27.50 11.32
N LYS A 59 -20.42 -26.18 11.28
CA LYS A 59 -20.68 -25.47 10.03
C LYS A 59 -19.37 -25.35 9.25
N THR A 60 -19.24 -26.15 8.20
CA THR A 60 -18.24 -25.97 7.16
C THR A 60 -18.82 -25.05 6.09
N VAL A 61 -18.15 -23.92 5.81
CA VAL A 61 -18.52 -23.04 4.69
C VAL A 61 -17.78 -23.56 3.45
N ARG A 62 -18.53 -24.02 2.44
CA ARG A 62 -18.04 -24.16 1.06
C ARG A 62 -18.59 -23.00 0.25
N PHE A 63 -17.76 -22.40 -0.59
CA PHE A 63 -18.16 -21.41 -1.57
C PHE A 63 -18.32 -22.13 -2.91
N ASP A 64 -19.57 -22.33 -3.32
CA ASP A 64 -19.94 -22.64 -4.70
C ASP A 64 -20.22 -21.29 -5.38
N GLU A 65 -19.48 -20.96 -6.43
CA GLU A 65 -19.42 -19.61 -7.01
C GLU A 65 -20.59 -19.27 -7.95
N ASP A 66 -21.60 -20.15 -8.08
CA ASP A 66 -22.70 -19.97 -9.04
C ASP A 66 -24.10 -20.33 -8.50
N ALA A 67 -24.30 -20.25 -7.18
CA ALA A 67 -25.62 -20.41 -6.56
C ALA A 67 -26.19 -19.05 -6.14
N PRO A 68 -27.46 -18.72 -6.47
CA PRO A 68 -28.11 -17.52 -5.97
C PRO A 68 -28.20 -17.57 -4.43
N PRO A 69 -28.04 -16.43 -3.74
CA PRO A 69 -27.97 -16.39 -2.28
C PRO A 69 -29.24 -16.97 -1.64
N PRO A 70 -29.11 -17.73 -0.53
CA PRO A 70 -30.27 -18.34 0.13
C PRO A 70 -31.20 -17.27 0.68
N GLU A 71 -32.50 -17.42 0.38
CA GLU A 71 -33.54 -16.54 0.92
C GLU A 71 -33.58 -16.65 2.45
N PRO A 72 -33.72 -15.53 3.18
CA PRO A 72 -33.83 -15.56 4.63
C PRO A 72 -35.13 -16.29 5.06
N PRO A 73 -35.13 -16.99 6.21
CA PRO A 73 -36.30 -17.69 6.70
C PRO A 73 -37.48 -16.73 6.93
N ALA A 74 -38.67 -17.16 6.50
CA ALA A 74 -39.89 -16.35 6.40
C ALA A 74 -40.44 -15.79 7.73
N ASP A 75 -39.95 -16.28 8.87
CA ASP A 75 -40.47 -15.93 10.21
C ASP A 75 -39.55 -14.99 11.01
N LEU A 76 -38.63 -14.27 10.36
CA LEU A 76 -37.77 -13.29 11.07
C LEU A 76 -38.50 -12.01 11.51
N PHE A 77 -39.71 -11.77 11.00
CA PHE A 77 -40.54 -10.63 11.39
C PHE A 77 -42.00 -11.07 11.47
N ASP A 78 -42.49 -11.29 12.69
CA ASP A 78 -43.90 -11.58 12.98
C ASP A 78 -44.76 -10.33 12.65
N PRO A 79 -45.61 -10.34 11.61
CA PRO A 79 -46.41 -9.20 11.25
C PRO A 79 -47.68 -9.19 12.10
N SER A 80 -47.56 -8.74 13.35
CA SER A 80 -48.73 -8.28 14.11
C SER A 80 -49.24 -6.96 13.50
N SER A 81 -49.94 -7.11 12.36
CA SER A 81 -50.54 -6.02 11.61
C SER A 81 -51.96 -5.77 12.14
N GLU A 82 -52.10 -4.87 13.09
CA GLU A 82 -53.39 -4.18 13.26
C GLU A 82 -53.49 -3.13 12.14
N PRO A 83 -54.57 -3.13 11.33
CA PRO A 83 -54.67 -2.20 10.20
C PRO A 83 -54.82 -0.76 10.68
N PRO A 84 -54.12 0.22 10.06
CA PRO A 84 -54.31 1.62 10.38
C PRO A 84 -55.71 2.09 9.93
N PRO A 85 -56.33 3.07 10.62
CA PRO A 85 -57.63 3.61 10.22
C PRO A 85 -57.58 4.25 8.82
N PRO A 86 -58.71 4.29 8.10
CA PRO A 86 -58.76 4.70 6.69
C PRO A 86 -58.35 6.16 6.48
N GLN A 87 -57.46 6.39 5.52
CA GLN A 87 -57.08 7.73 5.05
C GLN A 87 -58.19 8.34 4.16
N PRO A 88 -58.47 9.66 4.27
CA PRO A 88 -59.36 10.37 3.35
C PRO A 88 -58.72 10.49 1.95
N PRO A 89 -59.52 10.72 0.88
CA PRO A 89 -59.09 10.52 -0.50
C PRO A 89 -57.99 11.50 -0.93
N SER A 90 -57.04 10.94 -1.67
CA SER A 90 -55.89 11.56 -2.29
C SER A 90 -56.30 12.56 -3.38
N SER A 91 -56.10 13.86 -3.12
CA SER A 91 -55.93 14.86 -4.17
C SER A 91 -54.45 14.95 -4.52
N SER A 92 -54.10 14.57 -5.75
CA SER A 92 -52.78 14.72 -6.35
C SER A 92 -52.46 16.21 -6.58
N ALA A 93 -51.81 16.87 -5.61
CA ALA A 93 -51.04 18.10 -5.83
C ALA A 93 -50.20 18.42 -4.58
N ALA A 94 -48.89 18.64 -4.78
CA ALA A 94 -47.94 19.29 -3.85
C ALA A 94 -47.67 18.58 -2.51
N ALA A 95 -46.75 17.61 -2.53
CA ALA A 95 -46.10 17.07 -1.34
C ALA A 95 -44.84 17.88 -0.94
N ASP A 96 -44.95 19.22 -0.92
CA ASP A 96 -43.86 20.11 -0.49
C ASP A 96 -44.38 21.34 0.27
N THR A 97 -45.45 21.15 1.05
CA THR A 97 -45.89 22.14 2.02
C THR A 97 -45.94 21.50 3.40
N PHE A 98 -44.77 21.49 4.05
CA PHE A 98 -44.73 21.40 5.50
C PHE A 98 -45.62 22.50 6.07
N SER A 99 -46.54 22.13 6.97
CA SER A 99 -47.33 23.06 7.78
C SER A 99 -46.44 24.20 8.26
N ALA A 100 -46.96 25.43 8.18
CA ALA A 100 -46.31 26.66 8.62
C ALA A 100 -46.07 26.67 10.13
N ASN A 101 -45.13 25.83 10.60
CA ASN A 101 -44.48 26.00 11.87
C ASN A 101 -43.52 27.17 11.71
N THR A 102 -43.78 28.19 12.52
CA THR A 102 -43.17 29.53 12.48
C THR A 102 -41.74 29.54 13.00
N THR A 103 -40.99 28.46 12.82
CA THR A 103 -39.57 28.41 13.18
C THR A 103 -38.77 28.88 11.98
N HIS A 104 -38.49 30.18 11.94
CA HIS A 104 -37.62 30.81 10.96
C HIS A 104 -36.16 30.37 11.19
N PHE A 105 -35.83 29.16 10.75
CA PHE A 105 -34.44 28.80 10.55
C PHE A 105 -33.93 29.56 9.33
N PRO A 106 -32.83 30.33 9.43
CA PRO A 106 -32.24 30.93 8.26
C PRO A 106 -31.82 29.82 7.31
N HIS A 107 -32.45 29.77 6.13
CA HIS A 107 -32.00 28.88 5.08
C HIS A 107 -30.59 29.31 4.65
N PRO A 108 -29.64 28.39 4.49
CA PRO A 108 -28.35 28.74 3.91
C PRO A 108 -28.62 29.37 2.55
N LYS A 109 -27.95 30.50 2.27
CA LYS A 109 -28.02 31.11 0.94
C LYS A 109 -27.63 30.03 -0.08
N PRO A 110 -28.33 29.90 -1.21
CA PRO A 110 -27.95 28.96 -2.25
C PRO A 110 -26.48 29.21 -2.60
N LEU A 111 -25.66 28.18 -2.45
CA LEU A 111 -24.24 28.26 -2.74
C LEU A 111 -24.12 28.61 -4.24
N PRO A 112 -23.34 29.63 -4.62
CA PRO A 112 -23.22 29.95 -6.03
C PRO A 112 -22.47 28.81 -6.74
N ASP A 113 -22.84 28.51 -7.98
CA ASP A 113 -22.34 27.34 -8.72
C ASP A 113 -20.80 27.33 -8.73
N LEU A 114 -20.22 26.25 -8.21
CA LEU A 114 -18.79 25.97 -8.26
C LEU A 114 -18.64 24.82 -9.24
N ASP A 115 -17.88 25.03 -10.31
CA ASP A 115 -17.55 23.96 -11.22
C ASP A 115 -16.40 23.12 -10.64
N PRO A 116 -16.63 21.84 -10.29
CA PRO A 116 -15.57 20.96 -9.79
C PRO A 116 -14.48 20.65 -10.83
N ASP A 117 -14.74 20.90 -12.11
CA ASP A 117 -13.81 20.62 -13.21
C ASP A 117 -12.93 21.84 -13.58
N ASP A 118 -13.07 22.97 -12.87
CA ASP A 118 -12.24 24.18 -13.07
C ASP A 118 -10.77 23.91 -12.70
N PRO A 119 -9.78 24.17 -13.58
CA PRO A 119 -8.36 24.03 -13.25
C PRO A 119 -7.91 24.87 -12.04
N ASP A 120 -8.57 26.01 -11.81
CA ASP A 120 -8.29 26.92 -10.70
C ASP A 120 -9.29 26.74 -9.53
N PHE A 121 -9.96 25.58 -9.46
CA PHE A 121 -11.03 25.28 -8.50
C PHE A 121 -10.69 25.67 -7.06
N LEU A 122 -9.46 25.37 -6.58
CA LEU A 122 -9.05 25.67 -5.21
C LEU A 122 -8.93 27.18 -4.96
N GLU A 123 -8.45 27.94 -5.94
CA GLU A 123 -8.34 29.40 -5.86
C GLU A 123 -9.73 30.04 -5.91
N THR A 124 -10.59 29.56 -6.81
CA THR A 124 -11.99 29.97 -6.93
C THR A 124 -12.77 29.66 -5.64
N LEU A 125 -12.56 28.47 -5.06
CA LEU A 125 -13.17 28.04 -3.79
C LEU A 125 -12.71 28.92 -2.63
N HIS A 126 -11.41 29.19 -2.53
CA HIS A 126 -10.86 30.02 -1.46
C HIS A 126 -11.36 31.47 -1.56
N SER A 127 -11.29 32.06 -2.75
CA SER A 127 -11.75 33.42 -3.02
C SER A 127 -13.24 33.62 -2.71
N LYS A 128 -14.05 32.58 -2.90
CA LYS A 128 -15.52 32.66 -2.78
C LYS A 128 -16.04 32.33 -1.39
N TYR A 129 -15.54 31.27 -0.77
CA TYR A 129 -16.05 30.78 0.53
C TYR A 129 -15.18 31.18 1.72
N PHE A 130 -13.90 31.45 1.48
CA PHE A 130 -12.93 31.75 2.53
C PHE A 130 -12.10 33.02 2.25
N PRO A 131 -12.68 34.14 1.75
CA PRO A 131 -11.91 35.33 1.34
C PRO A 131 -11.11 35.98 2.48
N ASN A 132 -11.57 35.82 3.72
CA ASN A 132 -10.92 36.37 4.91
C ASN A 132 -9.99 35.36 5.61
N LEU A 133 -9.96 34.11 5.15
CA LEU A 133 -9.02 33.12 5.66
C LEU A 133 -7.68 33.34 4.93
N PRO A 134 -6.53 33.34 5.63
CA PRO A 134 -5.25 33.36 4.95
C PRO A 134 -5.08 32.07 4.15
N ALA A 135 -4.79 32.18 2.86
CA ALA A 135 -4.45 31.01 2.05
C ALA A 135 -3.15 30.40 2.58
N ASP A 136 -3.20 29.13 2.96
CA ASP A 136 -2.03 28.34 3.36
C ASP A 136 -1.74 27.31 2.25
N PRO A 137 -0.89 27.64 1.26
CA PRO A 137 -0.63 26.76 0.13
C PRO A 137 -0.08 25.40 0.57
N THR A 138 0.65 25.35 1.69
CA THR A 138 1.18 24.11 2.26
C THR A 138 0.06 23.14 2.67
N LYS A 139 -1.05 23.66 3.20
CA LYS A 139 -2.21 22.84 3.60
C LYS A 139 -3.12 22.48 2.44
N LEU A 140 -3.04 23.19 1.32
CA LEU A 140 -3.82 22.88 0.12
C LEU A 140 -3.06 22.00 -0.87
N ALA A 141 -1.73 21.88 -0.72
CA ALA A 141 -0.88 21.11 -1.62
C ALA A 141 -1.30 19.64 -1.78
N TRP A 142 -1.93 19.02 -0.77
CA TRP A 142 -2.42 17.64 -0.88
C TRP A 142 -3.67 17.51 -1.78
N MET A 143 -4.41 18.60 -2.02
CA MET A 143 -5.58 18.64 -2.90
C MET A 143 -5.22 19.03 -4.33
N ALA A 144 -3.99 19.46 -4.58
CA ALA A 144 -3.55 19.85 -5.91
C ALA A 144 -3.55 18.63 -6.85
N PRO A 145 -3.97 18.80 -8.11
CA PRO A 145 -3.88 17.73 -9.09
C PRO A 145 -2.41 17.33 -9.30
N ILE A 146 -2.19 16.06 -9.66
CA ILE A 146 -0.86 15.61 -10.05
C ILE A 146 -0.40 16.46 -11.25
N PRO A 147 0.85 16.96 -11.26
CA PRO A 147 1.36 17.77 -12.36
C PRO A 147 1.14 17.11 -13.71
N THR A 148 0.59 17.88 -14.66
CA THR A 148 0.36 17.37 -16.02
C THR A 148 1.71 17.13 -16.70
N PRO A 149 1.91 15.99 -17.39
CA PRO A 149 3.19 15.68 -18.05
C PRO A 149 3.67 16.81 -18.97
N GLY A 150 4.91 17.26 -18.78
CA GLY A 150 5.53 18.33 -19.57
C GLY A 150 5.18 19.76 -19.14
N SER A 151 4.27 19.95 -18.17
CA SER A 151 4.02 21.26 -17.56
C SER A 151 5.24 21.79 -16.80
N VAL A 152 5.23 23.09 -16.45
CA VAL A 152 6.28 23.70 -15.63
C VAL A 152 6.39 23.00 -14.27
N ALA A 153 5.25 22.76 -13.61
CA ALA A 153 5.19 22.04 -12.34
C ALA A 153 5.73 20.59 -12.45
N ASP A 154 5.54 19.92 -13.59
CA ASP A 154 6.10 18.57 -13.81
C ASP A 154 7.64 18.59 -13.92
N GLN A 155 8.19 19.61 -14.57
CA GLN A 155 9.65 19.79 -14.71
C GLN A 155 10.32 20.17 -13.38
N GLU A 156 9.58 20.81 -12.48
CA GLU A 156 10.01 21.17 -11.13
C GLU A 156 10.02 19.98 -10.15
N SER A 157 9.38 18.86 -10.51
CA SER A 157 9.37 17.67 -9.66
C SER A 157 10.79 17.20 -9.31
N PRO A 158 11.07 16.86 -8.03
CA PRO A 158 12.39 16.36 -7.62
C PRO A 158 12.77 15.02 -8.24
N TYR A 159 11.86 14.38 -8.99
CA TYR A 159 12.07 13.10 -9.66
C TYR A 159 11.77 13.15 -11.16
N TYR A 160 11.91 14.33 -11.78
CA TYR A 160 11.68 14.51 -13.21
C TYR A 160 12.78 13.83 -14.08
N PRO A 161 12.42 13.03 -15.11
CA PRO A 161 13.39 12.32 -15.94
C PRO A 161 14.39 13.19 -16.72
N GLY A 162 14.05 14.46 -16.99
CA GLY A 162 14.92 15.38 -17.72
C GLY A 162 15.99 16.07 -16.86
N GLN A 163 16.05 15.80 -15.55
CA GLN A 163 17.05 16.40 -14.67
C GLN A 163 18.45 15.82 -14.93
N SER A 164 19.46 16.70 -14.96
CA SER A 164 20.86 16.32 -15.20
C SER A 164 21.51 15.58 -14.02
N SER A 165 20.97 15.75 -12.82
CA SER A 165 21.48 15.15 -11.59
C SER A 165 20.34 14.92 -10.61
N LEU A 166 20.44 13.85 -9.83
CA LEU A 166 19.44 13.48 -8.84
C LEU A 166 20.07 13.45 -7.44
N SER A 167 19.39 14.05 -6.47
CA SER A 167 19.80 13.96 -5.07
C SER A 167 19.68 12.54 -4.55
N ILE A 168 20.64 12.10 -3.74
CA ILE A 168 20.62 10.76 -3.11
C ILE A 168 19.36 10.58 -2.23
N ALA A 169 18.94 11.65 -1.54
CA ALA A 169 17.72 11.62 -0.73
C ALA A 169 16.44 11.46 -1.56
N ALA A 170 16.46 11.85 -2.85
CA ALA A 170 15.33 11.71 -3.75
C ALA A 170 15.26 10.31 -4.40
N LEU A 171 16.30 9.47 -4.28
CA LEU A 171 16.34 8.14 -4.89
C LEU A 171 15.20 7.25 -4.39
N ARG A 172 14.49 6.62 -5.34
CA ARG A 172 13.31 5.80 -5.07
C ARG A 172 13.60 4.32 -5.24
N PHE A 173 13.01 3.54 -4.36
CA PHE A 173 13.18 2.08 -4.31
C PHE A 173 11.83 1.39 -4.48
N ASP A 174 11.85 0.27 -5.21
CA ASP A 174 10.71 -0.64 -5.24
C ASP A 174 10.62 -1.46 -3.95
N PHE A 175 9.51 -2.18 -3.74
CA PHE A 175 9.37 -3.06 -2.57
C PHE A 175 10.45 -4.16 -2.50
N LYS A 176 11.15 -4.47 -3.60
CA LYS A 176 12.27 -5.43 -3.63
C LYS A 176 13.62 -4.78 -3.24
N GLY A 177 13.61 -3.50 -2.86
CA GLY A 177 14.78 -2.71 -2.48
C GLY A 177 15.66 -2.31 -3.68
N ARG A 178 15.15 -2.42 -4.92
CA ARG A 178 15.89 -2.04 -6.13
C ARG A 178 15.67 -0.58 -6.44
N LEU A 179 16.75 0.09 -6.86
CA LEU A 179 16.69 1.47 -7.31
C LEU A 179 15.83 1.58 -8.58
N LEU A 180 14.89 2.52 -8.59
CA LEU A 180 14.11 2.88 -9.77
C LEU A 180 14.75 4.11 -10.42
N ALA A 181 14.87 4.13 -11.74
CA ALA A 181 15.25 5.34 -12.46
C ALA A 181 14.01 6.25 -12.64
N PRO A 182 14.15 7.59 -12.71
CA PRO A 182 13.05 8.52 -12.94
C PRO A 182 12.07 8.11 -14.06
N SER A 183 12.58 7.75 -15.24
CA SER A 183 11.73 7.31 -16.36
C SER A 183 10.95 6.03 -16.05
N ARG A 184 11.55 5.07 -15.34
CA ARG A 184 10.90 3.82 -14.98
C ARG A 184 9.88 4.01 -13.86
N SER A 185 10.22 4.85 -12.90
CA SER A 185 9.37 5.19 -11.75
C SER A 185 8.03 5.77 -12.21
N ARG A 186 8.03 6.66 -13.19
CA ARG A 186 6.80 7.26 -13.77
C ARG A 186 6.03 6.33 -14.73
N ALA A 187 6.67 5.29 -15.25
CA ALA A 187 6.01 4.32 -16.13
C ALA A 187 5.25 3.22 -15.38
N ILE A 188 5.46 3.09 -14.07
CA ILE A 188 4.78 2.08 -13.26
C ILE A 188 3.33 2.54 -13.02
N PRO A 189 2.32 1.69 -13.28
CA PRO A 189 0.93 2.05 -13.00
C PRO A 189 0.64 2.24 -11.51
N VAL A 190 -0.23 3.20 -11.17
CA VAL A 190 -0.70 3.45 -9.79
C VAL A 190 -1.32 2.22 -9.14
N THR A 191 -1.94 1.34 -9.92
CA THR A 191 -2.55 0.07 -9.48
C THR A 191 -1.54 -0.91 -8.86
N LYS A 192 -0.23 -0.70 -9.03
CA LYS A 192 0.81 -1.50 -8.38
C LYS A 192 1.04 -1.14 -6.91
N GLY A 193 0.36 -0.10 -6.40
CA GLY A 193 0.44 0.28 -4.98
C GLY A 193 1.80 0.78 -4.53
N LEU A 194 2.68 1.14 -5.47
CA LEU A 194 4.05 1.60 -5.20
C LEU A 194 4.15 3.14 -5.19
N HIS A 195 3.05 3.85 -5.37
CA HIS A 195 3.01 5.30 -5.33
C HIS A 195 2.67 5.76 -3.91
N HIS A 196 3.24 6.88 -3.51
CA HIS A 196 2.93 7.53 -2.24
C HIS A 196 2.72 9.03 -2.46
N HIS A 197 1.98 9.64 -1.54
CA HIS A 197 1.62 11.06 -1.60
C HIS A 197 2.72 11.93 -0.96
N GLY A 198 3.92 11.87 -1.53
CA GLY A 198 5.09 12.65 -1.11
C GLY A 198 5.37 13.84 -2.04
N GLN A 199 6.64 14.21 -2.14
CA GLN A 199 7.11 15.35 -2.94
C GLN A 199 7.09 15.11 -4.47
N ALA A 200 6.94 13.86 -4.91
CA ALA A 200 6.76 13.51 -6.31
C ALA A 200 5.70 12.40 -6.41
N PRO A 201 4.40 12.74 -6.33
CA PRO A 201 3.29 11.78 -6.33
C PRO A 201 3.13 11.03 -7.67
N GLU A 202 3.65 11.59 -8.77
CA GLU A 202 3.66 11.01 -10.11
C GLU A 202 4.69 9.89 -10.31
N ALA A 203 5.60 9.72 -9.35
CA ALA A 203 6.72 8.79 -9.42
C ALA A 203 6.49 7.61 -8.47
N ALA A 204 6.56 6.38 -8.96
CA ALA A 204 6.51 5.18 -8.12
C ALA A 204 7.82 4.95 -7.33
N GLY A 205 7.71 4.28 -6.19
CA GLY A 205 8.81 3.86 -5.33
C GLY A 205 8.99 4.82 -4.18
N TYR A 206 9.52 4.33 -3.06
CA TYR A 206 9.69 5.11 -1.85
C TYR A 206 11.14 5.55 -1.69
N THR A 207 11.35 6.77 -1.20
CA THR A 207 12.67 7.20 -0.73
C THR A 207 12.99 6.58 0.64
N ILE A 208 14.28 6.52 1.00
CA ILE A 208 14.69 6.07 2.33
C ILE A 208 14.10 6.97 3.43
N GLY A 209 14.00 8.28 3.19
CA GLY A 209 13.39 9.23 4.12
C GLY A 209 11.91 8.93 4.38
N GLU A 210 11.14 8.68 3.33
CA GLU A 210 9.72 8.32 3.43
C GLU A 210 9.52 6.97 4.11
N LEU A 211 10.36 5.98 3.79
CA LEU A 211 10.35 4.68 4.49
C LEU A 211 10.68 4.86 5.98
N GLY A 212 11.60 5.74 6.34
CA GLY A 212 11.89 6.07 7.74
C GLY A 212 10.72 6.71 8.47
N ILE A 213 9.96 7.60 7.81
CA ILE A 213 8.71 8.14 8.37
C ILE A 213 7.67 7.03 8.53
N LEU A 214 7.49 6.19 7.49
CA LEU A 214 6.52 5.10 7.46
C LEU A 214 6.80 4.03 8.54
N ALA A 215 8.08 3.78 8.83
CA ALA A 215 8.57 2.88 9.87
C ALA A 215 8.12 3.29 11.29
N ARG A 216 7.84 4.58 11.51
CA ARG A 216 7.35 5.14 12.78
C ARG A 216 5.85 5.42 12.81
N SER A 217 5.12 5.01 11.78
CA SER A 217 3.67 5.20 11.71
C SER A 217 2.93 4.45 12.83
N ALA A 218 1.84 5.03 13.35
CA ALA A 218 0.94 4.32 14.26
C ALA A 218 0.23 3.13 13.58
N VAL A 219 0.20 3.08 12.24
CA VAL A 219 -0.47 2.04 11.46
C VAL A 219 0.47 0.85 11.26
N PRO A 220 0.17 -0.36 11.79
CA PRO A 220 1.11 -1.47 11.72
C PRO A 220 1.41 -1.96 10.31
N ALA A 221 0.43 -1.95 9.40
CA ALA A 221 0.62 -2.36 8.01
C ALA A 221 1.66 -1.49 7.29
N GLN A 222 1.63 -0.18 7.53
CA GLN A 222 2.59 0.77 6.99
C GLN A 222 4.01 0.46 7.49
N ARG A 223 4.16 0.21 8.80
CA ARG A 223 5.44 -0.19 9.39
C ARG A 223 5.98 -1.49 8.78
N CYS A 224 5.12 -2.49 8.59
CA CYS A 224 5.52 -3.77 7.99
C CYS A 224 6.08 -3.60 6.57
N VAL A 225 5.44 -2.77 5.74
CA VAL A 225 5.93 -2.46 4.38
C VAL A 225 7.26 -1.71 4.43
N ALA A 226 7.38 -0.76 5.35
CA ALA A 226 8.61 0.00 5.56
C ALA A 226 9.78 -0.92 5.93
N PHE A 227 9.61 -1.76 6.96
CA PHE A 227 10.66 -2.64 7.47
C PHE A 227 11.13 -3.66 6.43
N GLN A 228 10.20 -4.31 5.71
CA GLN A 228 10.57 -5.24 4.64
C GLN A 228 11.38 -4.55 3.54
N THR A 229 10.95 -3.35 3.13
CA THR A 229 11.63 -2.61 2.06
C THR A 229 13.00 -2.12 2.52
N LEU A 230 13.09 -1.53 3.72
CA LEU A 230 14.34 -1.08 4.33
C LEU A 230 15.34 -2.22 4.53
N GLY A 231 14.90 -3.38 5.02
CA GLY A 231 15.75 -4.56 5.17
C GLY A 231 16.37 -4.99 3.84
N ARG A 232 15.59 -5.00 2.76
CA ARG A 232 16.08 -5.31 1.40
C ARG A 232 17.06 -4.27 0.88
N ILE A 233 16.80 -2.98 1.12
CA ILE A 233 17.73 -1.88 0.76
C ILE A 233 19.05 -2.04 1.52
N LEU A 234 19.00 -2.23 2.83
CA LEU A 234 20.19 -2.38 3.69
C LEU A 234 21.02 -3.62 3.32
N PHE A 235 20.37 -4.73 2.98
CA PHE A 235 21.06 -5.92 2.48
C PHE A 235 21.84 -5.63 1.20
N ARG A 236 21.19 -5.02 0.19
CA ARG A 236 21.79 -4.66 -1.09
C ARG A 236 22.92 -3.63 -0.94
N LEU A 237 22.73 -2.67 -0.03
CA LEU A 237 23.77 -1.71 0.34
C LEU A 237 25.01 -2.44 0.87
N GLY A 238 24.81 -3.37 1.82
CA GLY A 238 25.84 -4.25 2.35
C GLY A 238 26.57 -5.06 1.28
N GLN A 239 25.82 -5.65 0.34
CA GLN A 239 26.40 -6.40 -0.78
C GLN A 239 27.24 -5.53 -1.74
N GLY A 240 27.15 -4.20 -1.63
CA GLY A 240 27.92 -3.26 -2.44
C GLY A 240 27.31 -3.00 -3.81
N GLU A 241 26.00 -3.25 -3.99
CA GLU A 241 25.29 -3.04 -5.27
C GLU A 241 25.39 -1.59 -5.79
N TRP A 242 25.67 -0.62 -4.91
CA TRP A 242 25.75 0.81 -5.22
C TRP A 242 27.14 1.43 -5.00
N GLY A 243 28.20 0.62 -5.10
CA GLY A 243 29.60 1.08 -4.99
C GLY A 243 30.26 0.62 -3.69
N GLY A 244 30.69 -0.64 -3.66
CA GLY A 244 31.27 -1.31 -2.49
C GLY A 244 32.79 -1.53 -2.52
N GLY A 245 33.54 -0.92 -3.43
CA GLY A 245 35.00 -1.12 -3.50
C GLY A 245 35.74 0.03 -4.17
N GLY A 246 36.55 0.76 -3.40
CA GLY A 246 37.41 1.85 -3.89
C GLY A 246 36.93 3.27 -3.55
N ASP A 247 37.39 4.26 -4.32
CA ASP A 247 37.00 5.68 -4.23
C ASP A 247 35.58 5.94 -4.76
N ASP A 248 34.99 5.00 -5.50
CA ASP A 248 33.65 5.11 -6.13
C ASP A 248 32.45 4.88 -5.17
N GLY A 249 32.68 4.96 -3.85
CA GLY A 249 31.68 4.63 -2.81
C GLY A 249 30.69 5.74 -2.45
N ASP A 250 30.66 6.84 -3.19
CA ASP A 250 29.93 8.05 -2.78
C ASP A 250 28.40 7.85 -2.73
N LEU A 251 27.85 7.06 -3.65
CA LEU A 251 26.43 6.73 -3.63
C LEU A 251 26.07 5.86 -2.42
N ALA A 252 26.83 4.79 -2.17
CA ALA A 252 26.59 3.91 -1.02
C ALA A 252 26.75 4.65 0.32
N LYS A 253 27.79 5.48 0.47
CA LYS A 253 27.96 6.35 1.65
C LYS A 253 26.80 7.33 1.83
N GLY A 254 26.33 7.92 0.73
CA GLY A 254 25.18 8.83 0.75
C GLY A 254 23.90 8.12 1.16
N LEU A 255 23.61 6.94 0.61
CA LEU A 255 22.44 6.14 0.99
C LEU A 255 22.50 5.74 2.48
N TRP A 256 23.68 5.37 2.98
CA TRP A 256 23.89 5.11 4.40
C TRP A 256 23.67 6.35 5.26
N ARG A 257 24.12 7.53 4.83
CA ARG A 257 23.85 8.80 5.52
C ARG A 257 22.35 9.08 5.57
N THR A 258 21.63 8.93 4.45
CA THR A 258 20.18 9.11 4.41
C THR A 258 19.46 8.12 5.34
N ALA A 259 19.93 6.88 5.45
CA ALA A 259 19.36 5.89 6.39
C ALA A 259 19.56 6.29 7.86
N GLN A 260 20.73 6.88 8.20
CA GLN A 260 21.00 7.40 9.55
C GLN A 260 20.15 8.63 9.85
N GLU A 261 20.08 9.60 8.94
CA GLU A 261 19.24 10.81 9.10
C GLU A 261 17.76 10.45 9.28
N ALA A 262 17.29 9.43 8.56
CA ALA A 262 15.94 8.91 8.68
C ALA A 262 15.69 8.04 9.93
N LYS A 263 16.72 7.82 10.77
CA LYS A 263 16.69 6.98 11.98
C LYS A 263 16.21 5.56 11.72
N VAL A 264 16.65 4.97 10.61
CA VAL A 264 16.19 3.65 10.15
C VAL A 264 16.58 2.56 11.15
N ILE A 265 17.84 2.53 11.59
CA ILE A 265 18.34 1.48 12.48
C ILE A 265 17.68 1.57 13.86
N GLU A 266 17.51 2.78 14.38
CA GLU A 266 16.85 3.04 15.66
C GLU A 266 15.38 2.58 15.60
N SER A 267 14.66 2.92 14.53
CA SER A 267 13.26 2.51 14.35
C SER A 267 13.12 0.98 14.24
N LEU A 268 14.11 0.31 13.64
CA LEU A 268 14.15 -1.16 13.56
C LEU A 268 14.47 -1.80 14.91
N LEU A 269 15.46 -1.28 15.65
CA LEU A 269 15.82 -1.77 16.98
C LEU A 269 14.66 -1.59 17.96
N GLU A 270 14.06 -0.41 18.02
CA GLU A 270 12.89 -0.11 18.86
C GLU A 270 11.75 -1.10 18.59
N ALA A 271 11.47 -1.39 17.31
CA ALA A 271 10.43 -2.33 16.92
C ALA A 271 10.77 -3.80 17.24
N ALA A 272 12.05 -4.17 17.19
CA ALA A 272 12.52 -5.53 17.47
C ALA A 272 12.60 -5.84 18.98
N GLU A 273 12.95 -4.84 19.78
CA GLU A 273 13.11 -4.93 21.25
C GLU A 273 11.79 -4.96 22.01
N VAL A 274 10.66 -4.69 21.35
CA VAL A 274 9.32 -4.82 21.95
C VAL A 274 9.15 -6.24 22.51
N PRO A 275 8.82 -6.41 23.81
CA PRO A 275 8.63 -7.72 24.42
C PRO A 275 7.57 -8.56 23.70
N GLU A 276 7.75 -9.88 23.72
CA GLU A 276 6.77 -10.78 23.14
C GLU A 276 5.41 -10.64 23.85
N GLY A 277 4.33 -10.53 23.06
CA GLY A 277 3.00 -10.24 23.57
C GLY A 277 2.67 -8.74 23.70
N GLN A 278 3.64 -7.85 23.48
CA GLN A 278 3.41 -6.40 23.39
C GLN A 278 3.56 -5.90 21.95
N GLY A 279 2.82 -4.84 21.60
CA GLY A 279 2.85 -4.24 20.27
C GLY A 279 2.35 -5.16 19.14
N HIS A 280 2.62 -4.76 17.89
CA HIS A 280 2.19 -5.51 16.71
C HIS A 280 3.21 -6.59 16.32
N ARG A 281 2.80 -7.86 16.38
CA ARG A 281 3.65 -9.03 16.12
C ARG A 281 4.34 -8.98 14.76
N GLY A 282 3.60 -8.68 13.69
CA GLY A 282 4.18 -8.63 12.34
C GLY A 282 5.24 -7.54 12.19
N SER A 283 5.04 -6.38 12.84
CA SER A 283 5.99 -5.28 12.76
C SER A 283 7.29 -5.63 13.48
N ARG A 284 7.20 -6.32 14.63
CA ARG A 284 8.36 -6.86 15.34
C ARG A 284 9.10 -7.90 14.49
N SER A 285 8.40 -8.87 13.90
CA SER A 285 9.00 -9.91 13.05
C SER A 285 9.74 -9.32 11.85
N TYR A 286 9.13 -8.38 11.12
CA TYR A 286 9.79 -7.74 9.98
C TYR A 286 10.95 -6.83 10.38
N ALA A 287 10.90 -6.21 11.56
CA ALA A 287 12.04 -5.43 12.07
C ALA A 287 13.24 -6.31 12.39
N ILE A 288 13.01 -7.48 13.03
CA ILE A 288 14.05 -8.48 13.28
C ILE A 288 14.63 -9.00 11.96
N GLU A 289 13.79 -9.33 10.98
CA GLU A 289 14.23 -9.77 9.65
C GLU A 289 15.08 -8.70 8.96
N ALA A 290 14.67 -7.43 9.01
CA ALA A 290 15.42 -6.34 8.42
C ALA A 290 16.78 -6.11 9.09
N LEU A 291 16.88 -6.26 10.42
CA LEU A 291 18.15 -6.22 11.15
C LEU A 291 19.06 -7.39 10.77
N TRP A 292 18.49 -8.60 10.63
CA TRP A 292 19.23 -9.77 10.16
C TRP A 292 19.74 -9.59 8.71
N LEU A 293 18.91 -9.03 7.83
CA LEU A 293 19.30 -8.68 6.46
C LEU A 293 20.42 -7.64 6.42
N PHE A 294 20.37 -6.64 7.30
CA PHE A 294 21.43 -5.65 7.45
C PHE A 294 22.76 -6.27 7.89
N GLU A 295 22.73 -7.18 8.86
CA GLU A 295 23.91 -7.91 9.33
C GLU A 295 24.47 -8.83 8.23
N LYS A 296 23.61 -9.64 7.59
CA LYS A 296 23.98 -10.52 6.48
C LYS A 296 24.52 -9.77 5.26
N GLY A 297 24.14 -8.51 5.09
CA GLY A 297 24.71 -7.61 4.09
C GLY A 297 26.21 -7.34 4.30
N GLY A 298 26.73 -7.48 5.52
CA GLY A 298 28.14 -7.21 5.84
C GLY A 298 28.52 -5.73 5.83
N TRP A 299 27.53 -4.82 5.86
CA TRP A 299 27.82 -3.37 5.81
C TRP A 299 28.59 -2.88 7.05
N LYS A 300 28.26 -3.38 8.24
CA LYS A 300 28.95 -3.02 9.50
C LYS A 300 30.45 -3.30 9.43
N GLU A 301 30.84 -4.45 8.91
CA GLU A 301 32.24 -4.88 8.79
C GLU A 301 33.00 -4.05 7.74
N LYS A 302 32.34 -3.75 6.61
CA LYS A 302 32.92 -2.95 5.51
C LYS A 302 33.14 -1.48 5.88
N PHE A 303 32.32 -0.93 6.78
CA PHE A 303 32.44 0.45 7.23
C PHE A 303 33.37 0.61 8.45
N GLN A 304 33.49 -0.40 9.32
CA GLN A 304 34.46 -0.37 10.45
C GLN A 304 35.93 -0.50 10.02
N GLY A 305 36.19 -0.91 8.77
CA GLY A 305 37.54 -1.06 8.21
C GLY A 305 38.11 0.17 7.51
N ARG A 306 37.51 1.37 7.67
CA ARG A 306 38.00 2.63 7.07
C ARG A 306 37.89 3.81 8.04
#